data_AF-A0A8C4X8Q3-F1
#
_entry.id   AF-A0A8C4X8Q3-F1
#
_cell.length_a   1.000
_cell.length_b   1.000
_cell.length_c   1.000
_cell.angle_alpha   90.00
_cell.angle_beta   90.00
_cell.angle_gamma   90.00
#
_symmetry.space_group_name_H-M   'P 1'
#
loop_
_entity.id
_entity.type
_entity.pdbx_description
1 polymer ?
#
loop_
_entity_poly.entity_id
_entity_poly.type
_entity_poly.pdbx_seq_one_letter_code
_entity_poly.pdbx_strand_id
1 'polypeptide(L)'
;MDLRRAMEARDIGALSQMQQEQLGKFKIDTRIDNEKYLRSHPEVEILLEEFLREVFMKRPEDIREFAAVHFTDPDLPERIKREMEERKE
;
A
#
# COMPACT_ATOMS: atom_id res chain seq x y z
N MET A 1 -7.38 36.62 -9.36
CA MET A 1 -6.41 36.00 -8.43
C MET A 1 -6.15 34.60 -8.92
N ASP A 2 -4.91 34.29 -9.29
CA ASP A 2 -4.54 33.01 -9.90
C ASP A 2 -4.31 31.95 -8.81
N LEU A 3 -5.33 31.12 -8.57
CA LEU A 3 -5.37 30.10 -7.51
C LEU A 3 -4.28 29.02 -7.66
N ARG A 4 -3.71 28.86 -8.86
CA ARG A 4 -2.67 27.86 -9.15
C ARG A 4 -1.34 28.21 -8.48
N ARG A 5 -0.97 29.49 -8.49
CA ARG A 5 0.24 29.99 -7.80
C ARG A 5 0.18 29.88 -6.27
N ALA A 6 -1.02 29.98 -5.69
CA ALA A 6 -1.21 29.84 -4.24
C ALA A 6 -1.05 28.39 -3.76
N MET A 7 -1.27 27.40 -4.64
CA MET A 7 -1.07 25.98 -4.34
C MET A 7 0.37 25.51 -4.60
N GLU A 8 1.08 26.12 -5.54
CA GLU A 8 2.49 25.84 -5.83
C GLU A 8 3.44 26.34 -4.72
N ALA A 9 3.02 27.33 -3.93
CA ALA A 9 3.71 27.79 -2.72
C ALA A 9 3.44 26.92 -1.47
N ARG A 10 2.95 25.68 -1.63
CA ARG A 10 3.04 24.63 -0.60
C ARG A 10 4.48 24.10 -0.60
N ASP A 11 5.33 25.02 -0.18
CA ASP A 11 6.76 25.02 -0.30
C ASP A 11 7.34 23.83 0.47
N ILE A 12 8.36 23.19 -0.08
CA ILE A 12 9.07 22.08 0.59
C ILE A 12 9.76 22.60 1.88
N GLY A 13 9.85 23.93 2.05
CA GLY A 13 10.23 24.64 3.28
C GLY A 13 9.07 25.17 4.15
N ALA A 14 7.81 24.78 3.92
CA ALA A 14 6.64 25.31 4.65
C ALA A 14 6.59 24.90 6.13
N LEU A 15 7.33 23.86 6.52
CA LEU A 15 7.41 23.41 7.90
C LEU A 15 8.60 24.05 8.60
N SER A 16 8.37 24.57 9.80
CA SER A 16 9.46 25.00 10.70
C SER A 16 10.38 23.82 11.04
N GLN A 17 11.60 24.10 11.49
CA GLN A 17 12.55 23.07 11.88
C GLN A 17 11.97 22.08 12.91
N MET A 18 11.26 22.60 13.92
CA MET A 18 10.56 21.78 14.91
C MET A 18 9.47 20.89 14.29
N GLN A 19 8.70 21.41 13.33
CA GLN A 19 7.68 20.63 12.63
C GLN A 19 8.30 19.54 11.75
N GLN A 20 9.45 19.80 11.13
CA GLN A 20 10.19 18.81 10.36
C GLN A 20 10.72 17.69 11.26
N GLU A 21 11.26 18.02 12.44
CA GLU A 21 11.71 17.04 13.44
C GLU A 21 10.55 16.16 13.95
N GLN A 22 9.41 16.78 14.27
CA GLN A 22 8.19 16.05 14.66
C GLN A 22 7.69 15.14 13.54
N LEU A 23 7.65 15.64 12.30
CA LEU A 23 7.26 14.85 11.14
C LEU A 23 8.24 13.68 10.90
N GLY A 24 9.53 13.91 11.10
CA GLY A 24 10.56 12.87 11.02
C GLY A 24 10.31 11.74 12.00
N LYS A 25 10.10 12.08 13.28
CA LYS A 25 9.77 11.10 14.33
C LYS A 25 8.48 10.34 13.99
N PHE A 26 7.43 11.06 13.61
CA PHE A 26 6.16 10.46 13.22
C PHE A 26 6.30 9.46 12.06
N LYS A 27 7.07 9.80 11.01
CA LYS A 27 7.33 8.91 9.88
C LYS A 27 8.10 7.66 10.29
N ILE A 28 9.07 7.79 11.20
CA ILE A 28 9.84 6.65 11.71
C ILE A 28 8.91 5.70 12.47
N ASP A 29 8.13 6.24 13.42
CA ASP A 29 7.19 5.45 14.23
C ASP A 29 6.17 4.74 13.32
N THR A 30 5.61 5.47 12.34
CA THR A 30 4.68 4.91 11.35
C THR A 30 5.32 3.78 10.53
N ARG A 31 6.58 3.92 10.11
CA ARG A 31 7.27 2.86 9.36
C ARG A 31 7.45 1.60 10.20
N ILE A 32 7.84 1.75 11.46
CA ILE A 32 8.00 0.64 12.39
C ILE A 32 6.66 -0.08 12.58
N ASP A 33 5.57 0.67 12.75
CA ASP A 33 4.25 0.08 12.94
C ASP A 33 3.72 -0.61 11.67
N ASN A 34 3.99 -0.04 10.48
CA ASN A 34 3.69 -0.70 9.21
C ASN A 34 4.44 -2.03 9.07
N GLU A 35 5.73 -2.08 9.42
CA GLU A 35 6.51 -3.32 9.36
C GLU A 35 6.00 -4.37 10.36
N LYS A 36 5.62 -3.96 11.58
CA LYS A 36 4.99 -4.86 12.56
C LYS A 36 3.65 -5.38 12.05
N TYR A 37 2.85 -4.53 11.42
CA TYR A 37 1.58 -4.92 10.82
C TYR A 37 1.80 -5.97 9.74
N LEU A 38 2.66 -5.70 8.75
CA LEU A 38 2.96 -6.65 7.67
C LEU A 38 3.51 -7.98 8.20
N ARG A 39 4.37 -7.97 9.23
CA ARG A 39 4.88 -9.19 9.85
C ARG A 39 3.80 -10.01 10.58
N SER A 40 2.78 -9.35 11.13
CA SER A 40 1.68 -10.01 11.84
C SER A 40 0.51 -10.40 10.94
N HIS A 41 0.48 -9.90 9.70
CA HIS A 41 -0.60 -10.08 8.72
C HIS A 41 -0.05 -10.71 7.42
N PRO A 42 0.41 -11.98 7.46
CA PRO A 42 0.94 -12.70 6.30
C PRO A 42 -0.05 -12.80 5.13
N GLU A 43 -1.36 -12.67 5.38
CA GLU A 43 -2.38 -12.63 4.33
C GLU A 43 -2.18 -11.47 3.35
N VAL A 44 -1.59 -10.35 3.81
CA VAL A 44 -1.29 -9.20 2.94
C VAL A 44 -0.16 -9.53 1.96
N GLU A 45 0.86 -10.27 2.42
CA GLU A 45 1.95 -10.72 1.56
C GLU A 45 1.43 -11.67 0.48
N ILE A 46 0.64 -12.67 0.86
CA ILE A 46 0.03 -13.62 -0.09
C ILE A 46 -0.81 -12.90 -1.14
N LEU A 47 -1.67 -11.98 -0.70
CA LEU A 47 -2.56 -11.23 -1.57
C LEU A 47 -1.78 -10.38 -2.59
N LEU A 48 -0.65 -9.78 -2.18
CA LEU A 48 0.22 -9.04 -3.08
C LEU A 48 1.00 -9.96 -4.03
N GLU A 49 1.51 -11.09 -3.55
CA GLU A 49 2.23 -12.07 -4.37
C GLU A 49 1.34 -12.67 -5.47
N GLU A 50 0.12 -13.09 -5.11
CA GLU A 50 -0.86 -13.61 -6.07
C GLU A 50 -1.21 -12.56 -7.13
N PHE A 51 -1.51 -11.34 -6.69
CA PHE A 51 -1.84 -10.24 -7.61
C PHE A 51 -0.68 -9.92 -8.56
N LEU A 52 0.55 -9.78 -8.05
CA LEU A 52 1.72 -9.50 -8.88
C LEU A 52 2.03 -10.63 -9.86
N ARG A 53 1.90 -11.89 -9.42
CA ARG A 53 2.02 -13.06 -10.29
C ARG A 53 1.04 -12.98 -11.45
N GLU A 54 -0.22 -12.70 -11.17
CA GLU A 54 -1.27 -12.57 -12.17
C GLU A 54 -1.02 -11.40 -13.14
N VAL A 55 -0.57 -10.25 -12.64
CA VAL A 55 -0.18 -9.09 -13.47
C VAL A 55 0.98 -9.46 -14.41
N PHE A 56 2.02 -10.13 -13.91
CA PHE A 56 3.17 -10.52 -14.73
C PHE A 56 2.84 -11.59 -15.77
N MET A 57 1.92 -12.51 -15.46
CA MET A 57 1.47 -13.55 -16.38
C MET A 57 0.54 -13.00 -17.46
N LYS A 58 -0.48 -12.22 -17.06
CA LYS A 58 -1.54 -11.74 -17.98
C LYS A 58 -1.17 -10.45 -18.70
N ARG A 59 -0.21 -9.66 -18.17
CA ARG A 59 0.25 -8.39 -18.72
C ARG A 59 -0.90 -7.47 -19.17
N PRO A 60 -1.81 -7.10 -18.26
CA PRO A 60 -2.97 -6.28 -18.60
C PRO A 60 -2.57 -4.89 -19.09
N GLU A 61 -3.35 -4.33 -20.02
CA GLU A 61 -3.14 -2.97 -20.53
C GLU A 61 -3.52 -1.89 -19.50
N ASP A 62 -4.62 -2.09 -18.75
CA ASP A 62 -4.99 -1.25 -17.60
C ASP A 62 -4.88 -2.03 -16.29
N ILE A 63 -3.82 -1.73 -15.53
CA ILE A 63 -3.52 -2.36 -14.24
C ILE A 63 -4.58 -2.01 -13.19
N ARG A 64 -5.20 -0.83 -13.26
CA ARG A 64 -6.19 -0.39 -12.25
C ARG A 64 -7.50 -1.11 -12.42
N GLU A 65 -7.96 -1.26 -13.67
CA GLU A 65 -9.15 -2.06 -13.96
C GLU A 65 -8.92 -3.53 -13.58
N PHE A 66 -7.74 -4.06 -13.90
CA PHE A 66 -7.34 -5.40 -13.49
C PHE A 66 -7.35 -5.57 -11.96
N ALA A 67 -6.80 -4.61 -11.22
CA ALA A 67 -6.82 -4.61 -9.76
C ALA A 67 -8.24 -4.55 -9.20
N ALA A 68 -9.11 -3.72 -9.77
CA ALA A 68 -10.50 -3.62 -9.35
C ALA A 68 -11.21 -4.97 -9.49
N VAL A 69 -11.07 -5.64 -10.65
CA VAL A 69 -11.66 -6.97 -10.87
C VAL A 69 -11.05 -8.01 -9.92
N HIS A 70 -9.71 -8.03 -9.77
CA HIS A 70 -9.03 -9.02 -8.94
C HIS A 70 -9.38 -8.90 -7.45
N PHE A 71 -9.40 -7.70 -6.89
CA PHE A 71 -9.67 -7.49 -5.47
C PHE A 71 -11.15 -7.43 -5.09
N THR A 72 -12.05 -7.35 -6.07
CA THR A 72 -13.51 -7.44 -5.84
C THR A 72 -14.07 -8.84 -6.06
N ASP A 73 -13.22 -9.80 -6.41
CA ASP A 73 -13.59 -11.21 -6.55
C ASP A 73 -14.12 -11.76 -5.21
N PRO A 74 -15.39 -12.22 -5.14
CA PRO A 74 -16.00 -12.71 -3.90
C PRO A 74 -15.32 -13.97 -3.35
N ASP A 75 -14.61 -14.72 -4.20
CA ASP A 75 -13.94 -15.96 -3.79
C ASP A 75 -12.51 -15.70 -3.28
N LEU A 76 -11.96 -14.50 -3.50
CA LEU A 76 -10.60 -14.12 -3.07
C LEU A 76 -10.37 -14.38 -1.57
N PRO A 77 -11.25 -13.99 -0.63
CA PRO A 77 -11.01 -14.21 0.79
C PRO A 77 -10.83 -15.70 1.15
N GLU A 78 -11.61 -16.58 0.52
CA GLU A 78 -11.50 -18.02 0.77
C GLU A 78 -10.24 -18.63 0.15
N ARG A 79 -9.80 -18.13 -1.02
CA ARG A 79 -8.51 -18.53 -1.60
C ARG A 79 -7.34 -18.15 -0.68
N ILE A 80 -7.33 -16.92 -0.19
CA ILE A 80 -6.26 -16.42 0.69
C ILE A 80 -6.23 -17.20 2.00
N LYS A 81 -7.40 -17.49 2.60
CA LYS A 81 -7.48 -18.33 3.80
C LYS A 81 -6.90 -19.72 3.59
N ARG A 82 -7.19 -20.36 2.45
CA ARG A 82 -6.64 -21.68 2.13
C ARG A 82 -5.12 -21.64 2.02
N GLU A 83 -4.59 -20.70 1.24
CA GLU A 83 -3.13 -20.53 1.08
C GLU A 83 -2.45 -20.23 2.44
N MET A 84 -3.11 -19.45 3.30
CA MET A 84 -2.66 -19.15 4.65
C MET A 84 -2.52 -20.40 5.54
N GLU A 85 -3.44 -21.36 5.42
CA GLU A 85 -3.36 -22.63 6.16
C GLU A 85 -2.25 -23.53 5.58
N GLU A 86 -2.12 -23.58 4.26
CA GLU A 86 -1.06 -24.36 3.58
C GLU A 86 0.36 -23.88 3.96
N ARG A 87 0.57 -22.58 4.19
CA ARG A 87 1.88 -22.03 4.61
C ARG A 87 2.22 -22.27 6.09
N LYS A 88 1.24 -22.68 6.91
CA LYS A 88 1.46 -22.97 8.34
C LYS A 88 1.90 -24.42 8.58
N GLU A 89 1.63 -25.32 7.64
CA GLU A 89 2.09 -26.72 7.64
C GLU A 89 3.55 -26.86 7.16
#